data_AF-A0A1E7G066-F1
#
_entry.id   AF-A0A1E7G066-F1
#
_cell.length_a   1.000
_cell.length_b   1.000
_cell.length_c   1.000
_cell.angle_alpha   90.00
_cell.angle_beta   90.00
_cell.angle_gamma   90.00
#
_symmetry.space_group_name_H-M   'P 1'
#
loop_
_entity.id
_entity.type
_entity.pdbx_description
1 polymer ?
#
loop_
_entity_poly.entity_id
_entity_poly.type
_entity_poly.pdbx_seq_one_letter_code
_entity_poly.pdbx_strand_id
1 'polypeptide(L)'
;MSEELKTIKELADELGVNKQNVQYHIKSLPNKERLKNEKGIILLTIDEQNFIRAKILKVSTDKVLADKVSTDKISTDKVLADKVSTDKISTDKVTTDKISTDKVLADKVSTDKVLADKISTDKVTTDKENNFLIEKIKIQEEQIRDLKEQRRNGKEQLDIKDSQIAQMQNLLDQQQRLALQDKKLLEEYKSEINELKSLKMPQEDKKENQSQEEVQTIKKQMEALNDKIKGQEQLNNQVSKKWYQFWK
;
A
#
# COMPACT_ATOMS: atom_id res chain seq x y z
N MET A 1 -9.48 -10.65 -12.42
CA MET A 1 -10.06 -10.16 -11.17
C MET A 1 -10.95 -9.00 -11.54
N SER A 2 -12.27 -9.16 -11.46
CA SER A 2 -13.19 -8.04 -11.70
C SER A 2 -12.91 -6.95 -10.67
N GLU A 3 -12.55 -5.75 -11.12
CA GLU A 3 -12.43 -4.60 -10.23
C GLU A 3 -13.83 -4.29 -9.70
N GLU A 4 -14.11 -4.67 -8.45
CA GLU A 4 -15.37 -4.36 -7.79
C GLU A 4 -15.38 -2.87 -7.40
N LEU A 5 -15.82 -2.04 -8.35
CA LEU A 5 -15.95 -0.61 -8.18
C LEU A 5 -17.22 -0.30 -7.39
N LYS A 6 -17.08 0.47 -6.29
CA LYS A 6 -18.22 0.90 -5.47
C LYS A 6 -18.43 2.40 -5.55
N THR A 7 -19.67 2.83 -5.49
CA THR A 7 -20.01 4.25 -5.34
C THR A 7 -19.76 4.73 -3.91
N ILE A 8 -19.64 6.05 -3.75
CA ILE A 8 -19.51 6.69 -2.42
C ILE A 8 -20.69 6.32 -1.50
N LYS A 9 -21.88 6.14 -2.08
CA LYS A 9 -23.09 5.77 -1.33
C LYS A 9 -23.01 4.33 -0.83
N GLU A 10 -22.67 3.39 -1.70
CA GLU A 10 -22.55 1.98 -1.33
C GLU A 10 -21.45 1.76 -0.27
N LEU A 11 -20.31 2.45 -0.41
CA LEU A 11 -19.24 2.38 0.61
C LEU A 11 -19.67 2.99 1.95
N ALA A 12 -20.49 4.04 1.93
CA ALA A 12 -21.01 4.66 3.14
C ALA A 12 -22.03 3.76 3.86
N ASP A 13 -22.93 3.15 3.09
CA ASP A 13 -23.94 2.20 3.58
C ASP A 13 -23.26 0.96 4.17
N GLU A 14 -22.21 0.43 3.52
CA GLU A 14 -21.40 -0.70 4.02
C GLU A 14 -20.70 -0.38 5.36
N LEU A 15 -20.15 0.83 5.48
CA LEU A 15 -19.42 1.26 6.68
C LEU A 15 -20.32 1.80 7.79
N GLY A 16 -21.63 1.90 7.57
CA GLY A 16 -22.57 2.46 8.54
C GLY A 16 -22.32 3.93 8.85
N VAL A 17 -21.77 4.70 7.89
CA VAL A 17 -21.42 6.12 8.06
C VAL A 17 -22.17 7.00 7.08
N ASN A 18 -22.23 8.30 7.37
CA ASN A 18 -22.80 9.26 6.43
C ASN A 18 -21.95 9.35 5.14
N LYS A 19 -22.60 9.41 3.97
CA LYS A 19 -21.99 9.70 2.66
C LYS A 19 -21.03 10.90 2.69
N GLN A 20 -21.35 11.94 3.46
CA GLN A 20 -20.47 13.11 3.62
C GLN A 20 -19.12 12.77 4.28
N ASN A 21 -19.09 11.80 5.19
CA ASN A 21 -17.87 11.36 5.86
C ASN A 21 -16.92 10.65 4.88
N VAL A 22 -17.47 9.76 4.05
CA VAL A 22 -16.75 9.13 2.94
C VAL A 22 -16.25 10.19 1.96
N GLN A 23 -17.10 11.15 1.57
CA GLN A 23 -16.74 12.27 0.69
C GLN A 23 -15.60 13.13 1.25
N TYR A 24 -15.55 13.33 2.56
CA TYR A 24 -14.50 14.09 3.22
C TYR A 24 -13.15 13.40 3.07
N HIS A 25 -13.07 12.09 3.34
CA HIS A 25 -11.84 11.32 3.15
C HIS A 25 -11.41 11.23 1.69
N ILE A 26 -12.37 11.20 0.77
CA ILE A 26 -12.13 11.27 -0.66
C ILE A 26 -11.42 12.57 -1.08
N LYS A 27 -11.63 13.71 -0.39
CA LYS A 27 -10.91 14.96 -0.69
C LYS A 27 -9.41 14.89 -0.38
N SER A 28 -9.01 13.94 0.47
CA SER A 28 -7.60 13.73 0.83
C SER A 28 -6.83 12.84 -0.16
N LEU A 29 -7.53 12.22 -1.10
CA LEU A 29 -6.91 11.46 -2.19
C LEU A 29 -6.37 12.41 -3.27
N PRO A 30 -5.23 12.08 -3.90
CA PRO A 30 -4.67 12.90 -4.97
C PRO A 30 -5.66 13.04 -6.13
N ASN A 31 -5.68 14.23 -6.74
CA ASN A 31 -6.63 14.60 -7.79
C ASN A 31 -6.32 13.84 -9.09
N LYS A 32 -6.77 12.59 -9.18
CA LYS A 32 -6.75 11.75 -10.37
C LYS A 32 -8.14 11.78 -11.02
N GLU A 33 -8.19 11.75 -12.34
CA GLU A 33 -9.45 11.59 -13.09
C GLU A 33 -10.20 10.37 -12.56
N ARG A 34 -11.34 10.60 -11.91
CA ARG A 34 -12.10 9.53 -11.27
C ARG A 34 -13.04 8.89 -12.27
N LEU A 35 -13.06 7.56 -12.26
CA LEU A 35 -14.01 6.78 -13.04
C LEU A 35 -15.43 7.15 -12.61
N LYS A 36 -16.31 7.32 -13.59
CA LYS A 36 -17.74 7.59 -13.38
C LYS A 36 -18.55 6.51 -14.06
N ASN A 37 -19.66 6.11 -13.46
CA ASN A 37 -20.62 5.23 -14.12
C ASN A 37 -21.44 5.98 -15.19
N GLU A 38 -22.29 5.25 -15.91
CA GLU A 38 -23.21 5.79 -16.94
C GLU A 38 -24.14 6.92 -16.43
N LYS A 39 -24.34 7.00 -15.11
CA LYS A 39 -25.14 8.02 -14.42
C LYS A 39 -24.30 9.20 -13.89
N GLY A 40 -23.01 9.26 -14.22
CA GLY A 40 -22.09 10.32 -13.81
C GLY A 40 -21.64 10.25 -12.34
N ILE A 41 -21.94 9.15 -11.63
CA ILE A 41 -21.56 8.97 -10.23
C ILE A 41 -20.13 8.45 -10.14
N ILE A 42 -19.34 9.02 -9.24
CA ILE A 42 -17.96 8.64 -8.97
C ILE A 42 -17.89 7.20 -8.44
N LEU A 43 -17.08 6.39 -9.11
CA LEU A 43 -16.71 5.03 -8.73
C LEU A 43 -15.36 5.05 -8.03
N LEU A 44 -15.25 4.28 -6.94
CA LEU A 44 -14.04 4.15 -6.14
C LEU A 44 -13.37 2.82 -6.46
N THR A 45 -12.08 2.89 -6.77
CA THR A 45 -11.22 1.72 -6.90
C THR A 45 -11.02 1.04 -5.54
N ILE A 46 -10.61 -0.23 -5.55
CA ILE A 46 -10.44 -1.01 -4.31
C ILE A 46 -9.42 -0.36 -3.36
N ASP A 47 -8.36 0.26 -3.90
CA ASP A 47 -7.34 0.94 -3.11
C ASP A 47 -7.90 2.19 -2.42
N GLU A 48 -8.74 2.96 -3.12
CA GLU A 48 -9.43 4.12 -2.56
C GLU A 48 -10.43 3.70 -1.48
N GLN A 49 -11.18 2.61 -1.72
CA GLN A 49 -12.08 2.04 -0.73
C GLN A 49 -11.31 1.66 0.55
N ASN A 50 -10.21 0.92 0.43
CA ASN A 50 -9.40 0.47 1.57
C ASN A 50 -8.77 1.65 2.34
N PHE A 51 -8.29 2.67 1.63
CA PHE A 51 -7.78 3.89 2.27
C PHE A 51 -8.85 4.59 3.12
N ILE A 52 -10.07 4.71 2.58
CA ILE A 52 -11.20 5.34 3.28
C ILE A 52 -11.63 4.50 4.49
N ARG A 53 -11.73 3.17 4.35
CA ARG A 53 -12.04 2.26 5.47
C ARG A 53 -11.05 2.43 6.62
N ALA A 54 -9.75 2.46 6.31
CA ALA A 54 -8.69 2.60 7.32
C ALA A 54 -8.77 3.95 8.06
N LYS A 55 -9.06 5.04 7.34
CA LYS A 55 -9.20 6.38 7.95
C LYS A 55 -10.40 6.46 8.89
N ILE A 56 -11.55 5.94 8.48
CA ILE A 56 -12.77 5.95 9.28
C ILE A 56 -12.58 5.11 10.55
N LEU A 57 -12.00 3.92 10.43
CA LEU A 57 -11.75 3.02 11.56
C LEU A 57 -10.79 3.62 12.59
N LYS A 58 -9.77 4.37 12.13
CA LYS A 58 -8.87 5.12 13.01
C LYS A 58 -9.60 6.23 13.78
N VAL A 59 -10.46 7.01 13.12
CA VAL A 59 -11.22 8.08 13.79
C VAL A 59 -12.17 7.51 14.86
N SER A 60 -12.81 6.37 14.58
CA SER A 60 -13.67 5.70 15.56
C SER A 60 -12.91 5.19 16.79
N THR A 61 -11.70 4.66 16.61
CA THR A 61 -10.86 4.17 17.72
C THR A 61 -10.27 5.29 18.57
N ASP A 62 -9.83 6.38 17.95
CA ASP A 62 -9.32 7.57 18.67
C ASP A 62 -10.44 8.23 19.50
N LYS A 63 -11.69 8.26 19.00
CA LYS A 63 -12.84 8.80 19.73
C LYS A 63 -13.22 7.96 20.96
N VAL A 64 -13.20 6.63 20.84
CA VAL A 64 -13.50 5.72 21.97
C VAL A 64 -12.44 5.83 23.08
N LEU A 65 -11.17 6.04 22.72
CA LEU A 65 -10.10 6.25 23.70
C LEU A 65 -10.23 7.60 24.42
N ALA A 66 -10.63 8.66 23.72
CA ALA A 66 -10.81 9.98 24.33
C ALA A 66 -12.01 10.04 25.30
N ASP A 67 -13.12 9.35 24.99
CA ASP A 67 -14.28 9.27 25.89
C ASP A 67 -13.96 8.45 27.15
N LYS A 68 -13.17 7.38 27.04
CA LYS A 68 -12.79 6.54 28.19
C LYS A 68 -11.82 7.21 29.17
N VAL A 69 -10.99 8.14 28.69
CA VAL A 69 -10.02 8.88 29.53
C VAL A 69 -10.70 10.05 30.28
N SER A 70 -11.89 10.49 29.85
CA SER A 70 -12.59 11.62 30.47
C SER A 70 -13.44 11.24 31.69
N THR A 71 -13.71 9.96 31.94
CA THR A 71 -14.47 9.49 33.12
C THR A 71 -13.62 9.11 34.34
N ASP A 72 -12.30 8.93 34.18
CA ASP A 72 -11.42 8.43 35.26
C ASP A 72 -10.67 9.54 36.02
N LYS A 73 -11.01 10.83 35.80
CA LYS A 73 -10.32 11.98 36.44
C LYS A 73 -11.08 12.63 37.60
N ILE A 74 -12.16 12.02 38.10
CA ILE A 74 -12.93 12.54 39.24
C ILE A 74 -13.09 11.44 40.29
N SER A 75 -12.09 11.27 41.17
CA SER A 75 -12.23 10.80 42.56
C SER A 75 -10.87 10.53 43.20
N THR A 76 -10.03 11.55 43.31
CA THR A 76 -8.92 11.54 44.28
C THR A 76 -8.82 12.93 44.87
N ASP A 77 -9.80 13.29 45.71
CA ASP A 77 -9.55 14.31 46.71
C ASP A 77 -10.51 14.16 47.89
N LYS A 78 -9.91 14.11 49.08
CA LYS A 78 -10.44 14.64 50.34
C LYS A 78 -11.35 13.76 51.21
N VAL A 79 -10.76 12.76 51.89
CA VAL A 79 -11.16 12.43 53.29
C VAL A 79 -9.92 12.01 54.10
N LEU A 80 -9.08 12.97 54.50
CA LEU A 80 -8.24 12.86 55.69
C LEU A 80 -8.71 13.96 56.65
N ALA A 81 -9.63 13.60 57.53
CA ALA A 81 -10.03 14.41 58.67
C ALA A 81 -10.25 13.48 59.87
N ASP A 82 -9.19 12.79 60.27
CA ASP A 82 -9.16 12.09 61.55
C ASP A 82 -8.59 13.06 62.59
N LYS A 83 -9.48 13.78 63.27
CA LYS A 83 -9.16 14.56 64.47
C LYS A 83 -10.31 14.38 65.47
N VAL A 84 -10.40 13.16 66.02
CA VAL A 84 -11.27 12.88 67.16
C VAL A 84 -10.66 13.58 68.38
N SER A 85 -11.27 14.70 68.77
CA SER A 85 -11.03 15.37 70.05
C SER A 85 -11.38 14.41 71.19
N THR A 86 -10.40 14.08 72.01
CA THR A 86 -10.60 13.46 73.31
C THR A 86 -11.13 14.51 74.28
N ASP A 87 -12.43 14.48 74.58
CA ASP A 87 -12.97 15.19 75.75
C ASP A 87 -13.89 14.28 76.57
N LYS A 88 -13.42 14.06 77.80
CA LYS A 88 -14.12 13.65 79.03
C LYS A 88 -15.64 13.68 78.99
N ILE A 89 -16.26 12.52 79.22
CA ILE A 89 -17.48 12.40 80.04
C ILE A 89 -17.32 11.16 80.94
N SER A 90 -17.18 11.41 82.25
CA SER A 90 -17.29 10.40 83.31
C SER A 90 -18.74 10.32 83.80
N THR A 91 -19.09 9.18 84.44
CA THR A 91 -20.32 8.88 85.22
C THR A 91 -21.61 8.78 84.39
N ASP A 92 -22.59 7.88 84.58
CA ASP A 92 -22.95 7.01 85.69
C ASP A 92 -23.77 5.79 85.17
N LYS A 93 -23.60 4.65 85.83
CA LYS A 93 -24.60 3.61 86.18
C LYS A 93 -25.85 3.43 85.27
N VAL A 94 -25.87 2.40 84.41
CA VAL A 94 -27.10 1.65 84.08
C VAL A 94 -26.79 0.16 83.96
N THR A 95 -27.31 -0.60 84.92
CA THR A 95 -27.41 -2.06 84.95
C THR A 95 -28.47 -2.56 83.99
N THR A 96 -28.20 -3.75 83.39
CA THR A 96 -29.15 -4.79 82.93
C THR A 96 -30.36 -4.36 82.10
N ASP A 97 -30.38 -4.75 80.82
CA ASP A 97 -31.34 -5.75 80.31
C ASP A 97 -31.23 -5.91 78.78
N LYS A 98 -31.27 -7.18 78.32
CA LYS A 98 -31.59 -7.60 76.94
C LYS A 98 -30.77 -6.98 75.79
N ILE A 99 -29.60 -7.53 75.52
CA ILE A 99 -29.06 -7.53 74.16
C ILE A 99 -29.66 -8.73 73.44
N SER A 100 -30.80 -8.52 72.79
CA SER A 100 -31.37 -9.48 71.83
C SER A 100 -30.34 -9.78 70.74
N THR A 101 -29.99 -11.04 70.64
CA THR A 101 -29.05 -11.67 69.70
C THR A 101 -29.53 -11.70 68.24
N ASP A 102 -30.41 -10.80 67.81
CA ASP A 102 -31.03 -10.85 66.47
C ASP A 102 -30.56 -9.76 65.49
N LYS A 103 -29.62 -8.88 65.89
CA LYS A 103 -29.13 -7.82 65.00
C LYS A 103 -27.76 -8.11 64.33
N VAL A 104 -27.06 -9.16 64.74
CA VAL A 104 -25.70 -9.45 64.26
C VAL A 104 -25.66 -10.38 63.04
N LEU A 105 -26.78 -11.04 62.68
CA LEU A 105 -26.83 -11.92 61.51
C LEU A 105 -27.10 -11.19 60.18
N ALA A 106 -27.51 -9.92 60.19
CA ALA A 106 -27.77 -9.16 58.96
C ALA A 106 -26.47 -8.63 58.29
N ASP A 107 -25.42 -8.35 59.06
CA ASP A 107 -24.16 -7.80 58.52
C ASP A 107 -23.23 -8.87 57.92
N LYS A 108 -23.37 -10.14 58.33
CA LYS A 108 -22.57 -11.25 57.79
C LYS A 108 -23.10 -11.82 56.48
N VAL A 109 -24.41 -11.75 56.23
CA VAL A 109 -25.02 -12.31 55.01
C VAL A 109 -24.85 -11.37 53.80
N SER A 110 -24.67 -10.07 54.03
CA SER A 110 -24.44 -9.11 52.94
C SER A 110 -23.01 -9.12 52.41
N THR A 111 -22.01 -9.54 53.19
CA THR A 111 -20.60 -9.54 52.76
C THR A 111 -20.27 -10.72 51.84
N ASP A 112 -20.77 -11.92 52.11
CA ASP A 112 -20.52 -13.10 51.27
C ASP A 112 -21.22 -13.02 49.90
N LYS A 113 -22.44 -12.46 49.84
CA LYS A 113 -23.15 -12.27 48.58
C LYS A 113 -22.51 -11.19 47.70
N VAL A 114 -22.04 -10.10 48.30
CA VAL A 114 -21.35 -9.01 47.58
C VAL A 114 -19.96 -9.44 47.11
N LEU A 115 -19.25 -10.29 47.86
CA LEU A 115 -17.98 -10.89 47.42
C LEU A 115 -18.18 -11.86 46.26
N ALA A 116 -19.21 -12.72 46.30
CA ALA A 116 -19.51 -13.65 45.21
C ALA A 116 -19.93 -12.94 43.91
N ASP A 117 -20.75 -11.89 44.02
CA ASP A 117 -21.15 -11.08 42.88
C ASP A 117 -19.96 -10.30 42.28
N LYS A 118 -19.10 -9.69 43.13
CA LYS A 118 -17.89 -8.98 42.67
C LYS A 118 -16.87 -9.90 42.00
N ILE A 119 -16.60 -11.08 42.57
CA ILE A 119 -15.66 -12.05 42.01
C ILE A 119 -16.19 -12.62 40.69
N SER A 120 -17.51 -12.84 40.58
CA SER A 120 -18.13 -13.29 39.33
C SER A 120 -18.08 -12.21 38.24
N THR A 121 -18.31 -10.95 38.58
CA THR A 121 -18.19 -9.84 37.61
C THR A 121 -16.75 -9.63 37.15
N ASP A 122 -15.77 -9.63 38.07
CA ASP A 122 -14.36 -9.41 37.74
C ASP A 122 -13.81 -10.52 36.83
N LYS A 123 -14.17 -11.78 37.11
CA LYS A 123 -13.79 -12.94 36.29
C LYS A 123 -14.42 -12.89 34.90
N VAL A 124 -15.71 -12.56 34.80
CA VAL A 124 -16.40 -12.42 33.51
C VAL A 124 -15.85 -11.24 32.70
N THR A 125 -15.38 -10.16 33.35
CA THR A 125 -14.72 -9.05 32.65
C THR A 125 -13.34 -9.42 32.14
N THR A 126 -12.53 -10.16 32.92
CA THR A 126 -11.20 -10.62 32.46
C THR A 126 -11.32 -11.66 31.33
N ASP A 127 -12.30 -12.55 31.38
CA ASP A 127 -12.53 -13.54 30.31
C ASP A 127 -12.93 -12.85 28.99
N LYS A 128 -13.73 -11.78 29.05
CA LYS A 128 -14.10 -10.98 27.86
C LYS A 128 -12.91 -10.21 27.28
N GLU A 129 -12.10 -9.60 28.13
CA GLU A 129 -10.90 -8.88 27.71
C GLU A 129 -9.85 -9.83 27.10
N ASN A 130 -9.64 -11.00 27.73
CA ASN A 130 -8.76 -12.04 27.19
C ASN A 130 -9.26 -12.56 25.83
N ASN A 131 -10.57 -12.79 25.68
CA ASN A 131 -11.13 -13.24 24.40
C ASN A 131 -10.95 -12.18 23.29
N PHE A 132 -11.14 -10.90 23.62
CA PHE A 132 -10.89 -9.79 22.69
C PHE A 132 -9.42 -9.69 22.26
N LEU A 133 -8.48 -9.87 23.21
CA LEU A 133 -7.05 -9.91 22.90
C LEU A 133 -6.68 -11.11 22.02
N ILE A 134 -7.25 -12.29 22.27
CA ILE A 134 -7.04 -13.50 21.46
C ILE A 134 -7.55 -13.29 20.03
N GLU A 135 -8.73 -12.69 19.86
CA GLU A 135 -9.28 -12.38 18.53
C GLU A 135 -8.38 -11.41 17.76
N LYS A 136 -7.89 -10.36 18.44
CA LYS A 136 -6.93 -9.41 17.84
C LYS A 136 -5.62 -10.09 17.42
N ILE A 137 -5.09 -11.00 18.22
CA ILE A 137 -3.89 -11.78 17.88
C ILE A 137 -4.15 -12.64 16.64
N LYS A 138 -5.29 -13.33 16.55
CA LYS A 138 -5.63 -14.14 15.38
C LYS A 138 -5.70 -13.32 14.10
N ILE A 139 -6.32 -12.14 14.15
CA ILE A 139 -6.38 -11.22 13.01
C ILE A 139 -4.98 -10.77 12.61
N GLN A 140 -4.12 -10.43 13.59
CA GLN A 140 -2.74 -10.05 13.32
C GLN A 140 -1.92 -11.19 12.71
N GLU A 141 -2.09 -12.42 13.19
CA GLU A 141 -1.44 -13.60 12.62
C GLU A 141 -1.86 -13.86 11.18
N GLU A 142 -3.14 -13.68 10.86
CA GLU A 142 -3.66 -13.79 9.50
C GLU A 142 -3.05 -12.73 8.58
N GLN A 143 -3.04 -11.47 9.01
CA GLN A 143 -2.36 -10.39 8.29
C GLN A 143 -0.87 -10.69 8.06
N ILE A 144 -0.18 -11.28 9.04
CA ILE A 144 1.22 -11.69 8.90
C ILE A 144 1.37 -12.81 7.87
N ARG A 145 0.44 -13.78 7.82
CA ARG A 145 0.44 -14.84 6.80
C ARG A 145 0.28 -14.27 5.41
N ASP A 146 -0.71 -13.40 5.21
CA ASP A 146 -0.97 -12.75 3.92
C ASP A 146 0.24 -11.94 3.45
N LEU A 147 0.86 -11.17 4.36
CA LEU A 147 2.08 -10.41 4.05
C LEU A 147 3.25 -11.33 3.70
N LYS A 148 3.42 -12.46 4.39
CA LYS A 148 4.46 -13.45 4.06
C LYS A 148 4.24 -14.04 2.67
N GLU A 149 3.00 -14.36 2.32
CA GLU A 149 2.65 -14.92 1.02
C GLU A 149 2.86 -13.90 -0.11
N GLN A 150 2.47 -12.64 0.09
CA GLN A 150 2.80 -11.55 -0.84
C GLN A 150 4.31 -11.42 -1.04
N ARG A 151 5.12 -11.49 0.03
CA ARG A 151 6.59 -11.44 -0.10
C ARG A 151 7.14 -12.64 -0.85
N ARG A 152 6.59 -13.84 -0.65
CA ARG A 152 6.99 -15.04 -1.39
C ARG A 152 6.69 -14.90 -2.88
N ASN A 153 5.46 -14.51 -3.23
CA ASN A 153 5.05 -14.28 -4.61
C ASN A 153 5.91 -13.18 -5.28
N GLY A 154 6.21 -12.11 -4.53
CA GLY A 154 7.13 -11.06 -4.98
C GLY A 154 8.55 -11.56 -5.23
N LYS A 155 9.06 -12.46 -4.38
CA LYS A 155 10.38 -13.07 -4.56
C LYS A 155 10.41 -14.01 -5.77
N GLU A 156 9.41 -14.86 -5.94
CA GLU A 156 9.31 -15.75 -7.12
C GLU A 156 9.27 -14.94 -8.43
N GLN A 157 8.54 -13.82 -8.46
CA GLN A 157 8.56 -12.90 -9.60
C GLN A 157 9.93 -12.27 -9.85
N LEU A 158 10.66 -11.92 -8.79
CA LEU A 158 12.01 -11.36 -8.92
C LEU A 158 12.96 -12.40 -9.52
N ASP A 159 12.93 -13.63 -9.02
CA ASP A 159 13.79 -14.72 -9.51
C ASP A 159 13.49 -15.02 -10.99
N ILE A 160 12.23 -14.95 -11.43
CA ILE A 160 11.84 -15.06 -12.84
C ILE A 160 12.43 -13.91 -13.67
N LYS A 161 12.32 -12.66 -13.20
CA LYS A 161 12.87 -11.49 -13.89
C LYS A 161 14.39 -11.56 -13.99
N ASP A 162 15.08 -12.01 -12.94
CA ASP A 162 16.52 -12.20 -12.93
C ASP A 162 16.94 -13.26 -13.96
N SER A 163 16.19 -14.36 -14.06
CA SER A 163 16.41 -15.37 -15.11
C SER A 163 16.20 -14.81 -16.53
N GLN A 164 15.19 -13.96 -16.74
CA GLN A 164 14.96 -13.31 -18.04
C GLN A 164 16.09 -12.32 -18.38
N ILE A 165 16.57 -11.56 -17.40
CA ILE A 165 17.72 -10.66 -17.57
C ILE A 165 18.96 -11.45 -17.98
N ALA A 166 19.25 -12.57 -17.32
CA ALA A 166 20.36 -13.44 -17.68
C ALA A 166 20.24 -13.99 -19.12
N GLN A 167 19.03 -14.37 -19.55
CA GLN A 167 18.78 -14.80 -20.94
C GLN A 167 19.03 -13.68 -21.95
N MET A 168 18.54 -12.46 -21.67
CA MET A 168 18.79 -11.30 -22.54
C MET A 168 20.27 -10.93 -22.62
N GLN A 169 21.00 -11.01 -21.49
CA GLN A 169 22.45 -10.78 -21.47
C GLN A 169 23.18 -11.79 -22.36
N ASN A 170 22.85 -13.08 -22.26
CA ASN A 170 23.43 -14.10 -23.13
C ASN A 170 23.14 -13.82 -24.61
N LEU A 171 21.92 -13.40 -24.95
CA LEU A 171 21.55 -13.08 -26.34
C LEU A 171 22.31 -11.86 -26.86
N LEU A 172 22.49 -10.83 -26.01
CA LEU A 172 23.28 -9.65 -26.34
C LEU A 172 24.74 -10.02 -26.57
N ASP A 173 25.32 -10.86 -25.71
CA ASP A 173 26.70 -11.35 -25.86
C ASP A 173 26.87 -12.16 -27.15
N GLN A 174 25.89 -13.00 -27.51
CA GLN A 174 25.87 -13.72 -28.79
C GLN A 174 25.85 -12.75 -29.98
N GLN A 175 25.00 -11.73 -29.93
CA GLN A 175 24.91 -10.72 -30.99
C GLN A 175 26.23 -9.94 -31.15
N GLN A 176 26.88 -9.58 -30.05
CA GLN A 176 28.19 -8.93 -30.08
C GLN A 176 29.27 -9.83 -30.70
N ARG A 177 29.28 -11.13 -30.37
CA ARG A 177 30.21 -12.09 -30.97
C ARG A 177 30.01 -12.23 -32.47
N LEU A 178 28.76 -12.33 -32.93
CA LEU A 178 28.43 -12.39 -34.36
C LEU A 178 28.88 -11.11 -35.07
N ALA A 179 28.60 -9.93 -34.51
CA ALA A 179 29.03 -8.66 -35.08
C ALA A 179 30.57 -8.56 -35.21
N LEU A 180 31.32 -9.12 -34.25
CA LEU A 180 32.78 -9.19 -34.33
C LEU A 180 33.26 -10.18 -35.40
N GLN A 181 32.57 -11.30 -35.60
CA GLN A 181 32.86 -12.24 -36.69
C GLN A 181 32.60 -11.59 -38.05
N ASP A 182 31.45 -10.92 -38.23
CA ASP A 182 31.12 -10.21 -39.46
C ASP A 182 32.15 -9.11 -39.76
N LYS A 183 32.59 -8.38 -38.74
CA LYS A 183 33.65 -7.37 -38.89
C LYS A 183 34.96 -7.99 -39.37
N LYS A 184 35.37 -9.13 -38.81
CA LYS A 184 36.60 -9.83 -39.23
C LYS A 184 36.51 -10.30 -40.68
N LEU A 185 35.37 -10.90 -41.05
CA LEU A 185 35.13 -11.35 -42.43
C LEU A 185 35.17 -10.18 -43.43
N LEU A 186 34.59 -9.03 -43.06
CA LEU A 186 34.67 -7.81 -43.87
C LEU A 186 36.11 -7.28 -44.02
N GLU A 187 36.93 -7.42 -42.99
CA GLU A 187 38.34 -6.99 -43.00
C GLU A 187 39.21 -7.92 -43.87
N GLU A 188 38.92 -9.23 -43.84
CA GLU A 188 39.51 -10.23 -44.74
C GLU A 188 39.13 -9.95 -46.20
N TYR A 189 37.84 -9.75 -46.50
CA TYR A 189 37.40 -9.39 -47.86
C TYR A 189 38.02 -8.09 -48.36
N LYS A 190 38.16 -7.07 -47.51
CA LYS A 190 38.84 -5.83 -47.88
C LYS A 190 40.32 -6.06 -48.20
N SER A 191 40.97 -6.91 -47.43
CA SER A 191 42.38 -7.25 -47.66
C SER A 191 42.55 -8.02 -48.96
N GLU A 192 41.70 -9.01 -49.22
CA GLU A 192 41.73 -9.79 -50.46
C GLU A 192 41.40 -8.94 -51.70
N ILE A 193 40.44 -8.02 -51.60
CA ILE A 193 40.18 -7.04 -52.68
C ILE A 193 41.42 -6.17 -52.93
N ASN A 194 42.11 -5.71 -51.88
CA ASN A 194 43.33 -4.91 -52.04
C ASN A 194 44.46 -5.71 -52.69
N GLU A 195 44.64 -6.98 -52.31
CA GLU A 195 45.60 -7.87 -52.97
C GLU A 195 45.25 -8.09 -54.44
N LEU A 196 43.99 -8.40 -54.75
CA LEU A 196 43.51 -8.57 -56.13
C LEU A 196 43.69 -7.29 -56.95
N LYS A 197 43.46 -6.11 -56.38
CA LYS A 197 43.74 -4.81 -57.02
C LYS A 197 45.22 -4.62 -57.29
N SER A 198 46.09 -4.97 -56.34
CA SER A 198 47.54 -4.85 -56.53
C SER A 198 48.08 -5.78 -57.62
N LEU A 199 47.46 -6.96 -57.78
CA LEU A 199 47.72 -7.89 -58.88
C LEU A 199 47.20 -7.37 -60.23
N LYS A 200 46.26 -6.43 -60.22
CA LYS A 200 45.54 -5.92 -61.39
C LYS A 200 45.94 -4.46 -61.69
N MET A 201 47.11 -4.24 -62.28
CA MET A 201 47.56 -2.90 -62.74
C MET A 201 47.80 -2.85 -64.25
N PRO A 202 47.65 -1.69 -64.95
CA PRO A 202 46.66 -0.63 -64.82
C PRO A 202 45.89 -0.43 -66.15
N GLN A 203 44.60 -0.80 -66.18
CA GLN A 203 43.66 -0.43 -67.26
C GLN A 203 42.27 -0.05 -66.71
N GLU A 204 42.03 -0.08 -65.39
CA GLU A 204 40.69 -0.10 -64.79
C GLU A 204 40.22 1.22 -64.14
N ASP A 205 41.09 2.23 -64.05
CA ASP A 205 40.82 3.52 -63.37
C ASP A 205 39.58 4.27 -63.91
N LYS A 206 39.19 4.03 -65.17
CA LYS A 206 37.99 4.64 -65.76
C LYS A 206 36.68 3.98 -65.31
N LYS A 207 36.68 2.68 -65.00
CA LYS A 207 35.46 1.97 -64.57
C LYS A 207 35.23 2.12 -63.07
N GLU A 208 36.30 2.17 -62.28
CA GLU A 208 36.17 2.24 -60.83
C GLU A 208 35.63 3.59 -60.32
N ASN A 209 35.98 4.70 -60.99
CA ASN A 209 35.39 6.01 -60.68
C ASN A 209 33.87 6.05 -60.94
N GLN A 210 33.38 5.42 -62.01
CA GLN A 210 31.95 5.37 -62.30
C GLN A 210 31.19 4.55 -61.24
N SER A 211 31.72 3.39 -60.84
CA SER A 211 31.08 2.57 -59.81
C SER A 211 31.13 3.24 -58.42
N GLN A 212 32.19 3.98 -58.10
CA GLN A 212 32.26 4.73 -56.84
C GLN A 212 31.30 5.94 -56.81
N GLU A 213 31.11 6.64 -57.93
CA GLU A 213 30.11 7.69 -58.05
C GLU A 213 28.68 7.15 -57.94
N GLU A 214 28.39 5.99 -58.52
CA GLU A 214 27.10 5.30 -58.38
C GLU A 214 26.84 4.89 -56.92
N VAL A 215 27.84 4.34 -56.22
CA VAL A 215 27.69 3.97 -54.80
C VAL A 215 27.51 5.22 -53.92
N GLN A 216 28.22 6.32 -54.20
CA GLN A 216 28.04 7.56 -53.45
C GLN A 216 26.67 8.22 -53.69
N THR A 217 26.15 8.16 -54.92
CA THR A 217 24.81 8.69 -55.23
C THR A 217 23.72 7.85 -54.56
N ILE A 218 23.83 6.52 -54.57
CA ILE A 218 22.92 5.62 -53.84
C ILE A 218 22.97 5.89 -52.33
N LYS A 219 24.17 6.10 -51.76
CA LYS A 219 24.32 6.42 -50.34
C LYS A 219 23.63 7.75 -49.96
N LYS A 220 23.78 8.79 -50.78
CA LYS A 220 23.08 10.07 -50.59
C LYS A 220 21.56 9.93 -50.70
N GLN A 221 21.07 9.08 -51.61
CA GLN A 221 19.64 8.80 -51.73
C GLN A 221 19.08 8.08 -50.49
N MET A 222 19.84 7.13 -49.93
CA MET A 222 19.50 6.44 -48.69
C MET A 222 19.47 7.39 -47.48
N GLU A 223 20.45 8.28 -47.35
CA GLU A 223 20.45 9.32 -46.31
C GLU A 223 19.25 10.26 -46.44
N ALA A 224 18.93 10.72 -47.65
CA ALA A 224 17.77 11.56 -47.90
C ALA A 224 16.42 10.86 -47.59
N LEU A 225 16.32 9.56 -47.84
CA LEU A 225 15.16 8.76 -47.45
C LEU A 225 15.08 8.60 -45.92
N ASN A 226 16.20 8.37 -45.25
CA ASN A 226 16.26 8.24 -43.81
C ASN A 226 15.86 9.55 -43.09
N ASP A 227 16.27 10.69 -43.63
CA ASP A 227 15.87 12.01 -43.12
C ASP A 227 14.37 12.29 -43.35
N LYS A 228 13.80 11.85 -44.47
CA LYS A 228 12.34 11.89 -44.70
C LYS A 228 11.57 11.02 -43.71
N ILE A 229 12.08 9.84 -43.39
CA ILE A 229 11.47 8.94 -42.39
C ILE A 229 11.49 9.60 -41.01
N LYS A 230 12.64 10.16 -40.58
CA LYS A 230 12.73 10.92 -39.32
C LYS A 230 11.77 12.12 -39.28
N GLY A 231 11.64 12.85 -40.39
CA GLY A 231 10.68 13.95 -40.51
C GLY A 231 9.22 13.50 -40.35
N GLN A 232 8.86 12.35 -40.93
CA GLN A 232 7.53 11.75 -40.75
C GLN A 232 7.29 11.30 -39.30
N GLU A 233 8.27 10.68 -38.65
CA GLU A 233 8.16 10.29 -37.23
C GLU A 233 7.97 11.50 -36.31
N GLN A 234 8.67 12.61 -36.59
CA GLN A 234 8.50 13.86 -35.83
C GLN A 234 7.12 14.48 -36.04
N LEU A 235 6.63 14.52 -37.29
CA LEU A 235 5.28 15.01 -37.58
C LEU A 235 4.21 14.12 -36.93
N ASN A 236 4.38 12.79 -36.97
CA ASN A 236 3.43 11.86 -36.37
C ASN A 236 3.41 12.00 -34.84
N ASN A 237 4.57 12.19 -34.21
CA ASN A 237 4.67 12.51 -32.79
C ASN A 237 4.06 13.88 -32.44
N GLN A 238 4.14 14.87 -33.33
CA GLN A 238 3.56 16.20 -33.12
C GLN A 238 2.03 16.18 -33.29
N VAL A 239 1.51 15.44 -34.27
CA VAL A 239 0.08 15.19 -34.48
C VAL A 239 -0.48 14.41 -33.29
N SER A 240 0.20 13.35 -32.84
CA SER A 240 -0.17 12.59 -31.65
C SER A 240 -0.24 13.48 -30.39
N LYS A 241 0.73 14.38 -30.19
CA LYS A 241 0.70 15.38 -29.10
C LYS A 241 -0.46 16.37 -29.22
N LYS A 242 -0.78 16.86 -30.43
CA LYS A 242 -1.93 17.77 -30.65
C LYS A 242 -3.26 17.07 -30.42
N TRP A 243 -3.39 15.81 -30.83
CA TRP A 243 -4.55 14.96 -30.54
C TRP A 243 -4.73 14.76 -29.03
N TYR A 244 -3.64 14.52 -28.29
CA TYR A 244 -3.66 14.44 -26.83
C TYR A 244 -4.10 15.74 -26.13
N GLN A 245 -3.78 16.91 -26.71
CA GLN A 245 -4.21 18.22 -26.17
C GLN A 245 -5.67 18.56 -26.52
N PHE A 246 -6.21 18.00 -27.60
CA PHE A 246 -7.61 18.19 -28.00
C PHE A 246 -8.58 17.35 -27.16
N TRP A 247 -8.09 16.29 -26.52
CA TRP A 247 -8.85 15.39 -25.65
C TRP A 247 -8.78 15.74 -24.15
N LYS A 248 -8.14 16.87 -23.80
CA LYS A 248 -8.01 17.38 -22.42
C LYS A 248 -8.83 18.65 -22.24
#